data_AF-A0A7R9Y0F3-F1
#
_entry.id   AF-A0A7R9Y0F3-F1
#
_cell.length_a   1.000
_cell.length_b   1.000
_cell.length_c   1.000
_cell.angle_alpha   90.00
_cell.angle_beta   90.00
_cell.angle_gamma   90.00
#
_symmetry.space_group_name_H-M   'P 1'
#
loop_
_entity.id
_entity.type
_entity.pdbx_description
1 polymer ?
#
loop_
_entity_poly.entity_id
_entity_poly.type
_entity_poly.pdbx_seq_one_letter_code
_entity_poly.pdbx_strand_id
1 'polypeptide(L)'
;DNALACTPQELARALSGCAFLRVLNVRGAARWARHPSGYAPLLFALLPALDTIDGEANDRPLGADGWCAARYLHRNMRVSPNELAHLNLENKGIVGEDLFCVVCALTLLPVRSLRLRQGNPGAAIPAYRFHVIGTLLSLSSLDGRAVTADERANALRELESIRADARAFNARIAAKKEEIMAQGAGALGSSKPHGKKRRRMSMARLAGGIGSVMRRVSTPFVKARPKGTEGGLEPHAGGDSHGAKDGAPHSRASVGARGGAASASPLGEGGETRGWAQD
;
A
#
# COMPACT_ATOMS: atom_id res chain seq x y z
N ASP A 1 10.66 42.12 -6.49
CA ASP A 1 11.36 41.17 -5.59
C ASP A 1 10.45 40.37 -4.65
N ASN A 2 9.27 39.94 -5.08
CA ASN A 2 8.42 39.04 -4.28
C ASN A 2 8.76 37.58 -4.60
N ALA A 3 9.97 37.15 -4.26
CA ALA A 3 10.30 35.73 -4.29
C ALA A 3 9.43 35.02 -3.24
N LEU A 4 8.75 33.94 -3.62
CA LEU A 4 7.98 33.14 -2.69
C LEU A 4 8.89 32.68 -1.55
N ALA A 5 8.50 32.97 -0.30
CA ALA A 5 9.16 32.48 0.91
C ALA A 5 8.89 30.97 1.17
N CYS A 6 8.51 30.24 0.12
CA CYS A 6 8.15 28.83 0.16
C CYS A 6 9.40 27.98 0.02
N THR A 7 9.58 27.00 0.90
CA THR A 7 10.61 25.97 0.81
C THR A 7 10.23 24.88 -0.21
N PRO A 8 11.19 24.10 -0.75
CA PRO A 8 10.87 22.96 -1.62
C PRO A 8 9.90 21.95 -0.99
N GLN A 9 9.98 21.73 0.31
CA GLN A 9 9.11 20.82 1.05
C GLN A 9 7.67 21.34 1.14
N GLU A 10 7.49 22.65 1.35
CA GLU A 10 6.18 23.28 1.34
C GLU A 10 5.55 23.23 -0.05
N LEU A 11 6.35 23.46 -1.10
CA LEU A 11 5.91 23.29 -2.48
C LEU A 11 5.48 21.84 -2.74
N ALA A 12 6.29 20.85 -2.35
CA ALA A 12 5.94 19.45 -2.52
C ALA A 12 4.64 19.08 -1.79
N ARG A 13 4.43 19.60 -0.58
CA ARG A 13 3.18 19.42 0.16
C ARG A 13 1.98 20.06 -0.57
N ALA A 14 2.16 21.23 -1.18
CA ALA A 14 1.10 21.87 -1.96
C ALA A 14 0.77 21.09 -3.25
N LEU A 15 1.77 20.46 -3.86
CA LEU A 15 1.63 19.72 -5.12
C LEU A 15 1.28 18.23 -4.93
N SER A 16 1.33 17.69 -3.72
CA SER A 16 1.10 16.26 -3.48
C SER A 16 -0.28 15.82 -3.94
N GLY A 17 -1.30 16.68 -3.81
CA GLY A 17 -2.67 16.40 -4.26
C GLY A 17 -2.88 16.46 -5.78
N CYS A 18 -1.89 16.92 -6.56
CA CYS A 18 -2.01 17.05 -8.00
C CYS A 18 -1.80 15.71 -8.72
N ALA A 19 -2.88 14.98 -8.95
CA ALA A 19 -2.82 13.57 -9.39
C ALA A 19 -2.20 13.34 -10.78
N PHE A 20 -2.16 14.37 -11.63
CA PHE A 20 -1.67 14.28 -13.02
C PHE A 20 -0.43 15.15 -13.27
N LEU A 21 0.17 15.70 -12.21
CA LEU A 21 1.39 16.49 -12.35
C LEU A 21 2.57 15.55 -12.65
N ARG A 22 3.11 15.69 -13.87
CA ARG A 22 4.26 14.91 -14.38
C ARG A 22 5.46 15.80 -14.72
N VAL A 23 5.20 17.05 -15.06
CA VAL A 23 6.22 18.04 -15.43
C VAL A 23 6.03 19.23 -14.52
N LEU A 24 7.11 19.64 -13.86
CA LEU A 24 7.13 20.81 -13.00
C LEU A 24 8.18 21.80 -13.50
N ASN A 25 7.81 23.07 -13.59
CA ASN A 25 8.75 24.15 -13.89
C ASN A 25 8.62 25.20 -12.80
N VAL A 26 9.68 25.39 -12.03
CA VAL A 26 9.75 26.37 -10.95
C VAL A 26 10.90 27.37 -11.12
N ARG A 27 11.63 27.31 -12.24
CA ARG A 27 12.65 28.32 -12.58
C ARG A 27 12.07 29.74 -12.44
N GLY A 28 12.73 30.54 -11.60
CA GLY A 28 12.34 31.92 -11.34
C GLY A 28 11.21 32.11 -10.31
N ALA A 29 10.57 31.05 -9.82
CA ALA A 29 9.50 31.16 -8.81
C ALA A 29 10.04 31.47 -7.40
N ALA A 30 11.26 31.00 -7.08
CA ALA A 30 11.90 31.19 -5.78
C ALA A 30 13.42 31.28 -5.90
N ARG A 31 14.09 31.80 -4.87
CA ARG A 31 15.56 31.94 -4.85
C ARG A 31 16.28 30.60 -4.94
N TRP A 32 15.76 29.57 -4.29
CA TRP A 32 16.31 28.21 -4.34
C TRP A 32 16.12 27.54 -5.71
N ALA A 33 15.16 28.00 -6.52
CA ALA A 33 14.84 27.39 -7.81
C ALA A 33 15.83 27.75 -8.94
N ARG A 34 16.90 28.50 -8.64
CA ARG A 34 17.93 28.91 -9.60
C ARG A 34 18.78 27.75 -10.11
N HIS A 35 18.98 26.73 -9.29
CA HIS A 35 19.85 25.58 -9.59
C HIS A 35 19.08 24.26 -9.39
N PRO A 36 18.51 23.67 -10.46
CA PRO A 36 17.73 22.43 -10.40
C PRO A 36 18.43 21.30 -9.64
N SER A 37 19.74 21.13 -9.82
CA SER A 37 20.55 20.10 -9.17
C SER A 37 20.47 20.10 -7.64
N GLY A 38 20.20 21.25 -7.02
CA GLY A 38 20.12 21.36 -5.55
C GLY A 38 18.79 20.89 -4.94
N TYR A 39 17.69 20.93 -5.69
CA TYR A 39 16.35 20.64 -5.16
C TYR A 39 15.59 19.55 -5.91
N ALA A 40 15.91 19.28 -7.18
CA ALA A 40 15.21 18.28 -7.99
C ALA A 40 15.27 16.89 -7.34
N PRO A 41 16.41 16.38 -6.82
CA PRO A 41 16.44 15.07 -6.14
C PRO A 41 15.50 15.00 -4.93
N LEU A 42 15.41 16.09 -4.17
CA LEU A 42 14.50 16.20 -3.03
C LEU A 42 13.04 16.19 -3.48
N LEU A 43 12.70 16.96 -4.52
CA LEU A 43 11.34 17.01 -5.05
C LEU A 43 10.93 15.69 -5.68
N PHE A 44 11.80 15.00 -6.43
CA PHE A 44 11.51 13.65 -6.94
C PHE A 44 11.31 12.62 -5.84
N ALA A 45 12.06 12.72 -4.74
CA ALA A 45 11.85 11.86 -3.58
C ALA A 45 10.49 12.09 -2.89
N LEU A 46 9.99 13.33 -2.90
CA LEU A 46 8.70 13.70 -2.31
C LEU A 46 7.51 13.53 -3.26
N LEU A 47 7.74 13.69 -4.57
CA LEU A 47 6.74 13.67 -5.65
C LEU A 47 7.14 12.61 -6.70
N PRO A 48 7.01 11.32 -6.37
CA PRO A 48 7.58 10.23 -7.17
C PRO A 48 6.93 10.05 -8.55
N ALA A 49 5.78 10.67 -8.81
CA ALA A 49 5.12 10.61 -10.11
C ALA A 49 5.54 11.72 -11.08
N LEU A 50 6.41 12.64 -10.64
CA LEU A 50 7.05 13.59 -11.54
C LEU A 50 8.05 12.87 -12.44
N ASP A 51 7.98 13.15 -13.75
CA ASP A 51 8.95 12.70 -14.73
C ASP A 51 10.08 13.71 -14.90
N THR A 52 9.75 15.01 -14.84
CA THR A 52 10.74 16.08 -15.05
C THR A 52 10.50 17.29 -14.16
N ILE A 53 11.60 17.94 -13.76
CA ILE A 53 11.62 19.19 -12.99
C ILE A 53 12.61 20.14 -13.67
N ASP A 54 12.13 21.24 -14.24
CA ASP A 54 12.98 22.26 -14.85
C ASP A 54 13.97 21.72 -15.91
N GLY A 55 13.55 20.66 -16.61
CA GLY A 55 14.34 19.95 -17.62
C GLY A 55 15.20 18.80 -17.07
N GLU A 56 15.37 18.68 -15.75
CA GLU A 56 16.01 17.51 -15.11
C GLU A 56 15.05 16.33 -15.14
N ALA A 57 15.55 15.15 -15.51
CA ALA A 57 14.76 13.92 -15.51
C ALA A 57 14.75 13.26 -14.13
N ASN A 58 13.65 12.61 -13.77
CA ASN A 58 13.60 11.75 -12.59
C ASN A 58 14.46 10.50 -12.85
N ASP A 59 15.41 10.22 -11.97
CA ASP A 59 16.25 9.01 -12.05
C ASP A 59 15.45 7.70 -11.91
N ARG A 60 14.27 7.78 -11.28
CA ARG A 60 13.43 6.62 -10.97
C ARG A 60 11.96 6.91 -11.30
N PRO A 61 11.63 7.08 -12.60
CA PRO A 61 10.26 7.34 -13.00
C PRO A 61 9.40 6.09 -12.74
N LEU A 62 8.10 6.30 -12.53
CA LEU A 62 7.17 5.18 -12.40
C LEU A 62 7.06 4.43 -13.73
N GLY A 63 7.36 3.13 -13.71
CA GLY A 63 7.12 2.23 -14.84
C GLY A 63 5.63 2.03 -15.12
N ALA A 64 5.30 1.33 -16.20
CA ALA A 64 3.92 1.05 -16.60
C ALA A 64 3.10 0.37 -15.49
N ASP A 65 3.69 -0.63 -14.81
CA ASP A 65 3.05 -1.33 -13.69
C ASP A 65 2.86 -0.43 -12.48
N GLY A 66 3.84 0.44 -12.19
CA GLY A 66 3.74 1.47 -11.15
C GLY A 66 2.59 2.43 -11.42
N TRP A 67 2.41 2.88 -12.67
CA TRP A 67 1.26 3.70 -13.06
C TRP A 67 -0.08 2.97 -12.96
N CYS A 68 -0.11 1.67 -13.25
CA CYS A 68 -1.31 0.85 -13.02
C CYS A 68 -1.66 0.77 -11.52
N ALA A 69 -0.67 0.52 -10.66
CA ALA A 69 -0.84 0.50 -9.21
C ALA A 69 -1.27 1.87 -8.65
N ALA A 70 -0.64 2.95 -9.11
CA ALA A 70 -1.00 4.31 -8.70
C ALA A 70 -2.44 4.66 -9.10
N ARG A 71 -2.88 4.30 -10.31
CA ARG A 71 -4.27 4.47 -10.75
C ARG A 71 -5.25 3.65 -9.94
N TYR A 72 -4.88 2.41 -9.58
CA TYR A 72 -5.69 1.57 -8.69
C TYR A 72 -5.89 2.25 -7.33
N LEU A 73 -4.83 2.76 -6.70
CA LEU A 73 -4.93 3.47 -5.42
C LEU A 73 -5.69 4.79 -5.55
N HIS A 74 -5.50 5.53 -6.63
CA HIS A 74 -6.24 6.75 -6.88
C HIS A 74 -7.75 6.51 -6.99
N ARG A 75 -8.15 5.49 -7.77
CA ARG A 75 -9.55 5.16 -8.00
C ARG A 75 -10.24 4.66 -6.73
N ASN A 76 -9.59 3.79 -5.97
CA ASN A 76 -10.23 3.11 -4.84
C ASN A 76 -10.02 3.84 -3.50
N MET A 77 -8.86 4.48 -3.31
CA MET A 77 -8.47 5.08 -2.02
C MET A 77 -8.34 6.61 -2.07
N ARG A 78 -8.51 7.23 -3.24
CA ARG A 78 -8.34 8.68 -3.46
C ARG A 78 -6.94 9.18 -3.12
N VAL A 79 -5.94 8.34 -3.32
CA VAL A 79 -4.52 8.68 -3.14
C VAL A 79 -3.97 9.29 -4.42
N SER A 80 -3.24 10.39 -4.31
CA SER A 80 -2.53 10.97 -5.45
C SER A 80 -1.25 10.20 -5.77
N PRO A 81 -0.87 9.99 -7.04
CA PRO A 81 0.45 9.48 -7.42
C PRO A 81 1.63 10.26 -6.84
N ASN A 82 1.44 11.53 -6.48
CA ASN A 82 2.46 12.35 -5.83
C ASN A 82 2.49 12.20 -4.30
N GLU A 83 1.58 11.45 -3.69
CA GLU A 83 1.58 11.11 -2.26
C GLU A 83 2.24 9.76 -1.97
N LEU A 84 2.68 9.03 -3.01
CA LEU A 84 3.08 7.62 -2.89
C LEU A 84 4.28 7.38 -1.97
N ALA A 85 5.14 8.38 -1.74
CA ALA A 85 6.24 8.27 -0.78
C ALA A 85 5.74 8.23 0.68
N HIS A 86 4.67 8.97 0.98
CA HIS A 86 4.13 9.16 2.33
C HIS A 86 2.61 8.97 2.31
N LEU A 87 2.20 7.69 2.41
CA LEU A 87 0.81 7.29 2.25
C LEU A 87 0.06 7.32 3.57
N ASN A 88 -1.08 8.00 3.57
CA ASN A 88 -2.10 7.86 4.60
C ASN A 88 -3.31 7.11 4.04
N LEU A 89 -3.49 5.88 4.50
CA LEU A 89 -4.62 5.01 4.20
C LEU A 89 -5.54 4.81 5.42
N GLU A 90 -5.43 5.63 6.47
CA GLU A 90 -6.33 5.56 7.62
C GLU A 90 -7.78 5.84 7.22
N ASN A 91 -8.72 5.18 7.90
CA ASN A 91 -10.16 5.34 7.72
C ASN A 91 -10.66 5.06 6.29
N LYS A 92 -9.99 4.14 5.59
CA LYS A 92 -10.38 3.70 4.23
C LYS A 92 -11.27 2.45 4.26
N GLY A 93 -11.55 1.88 5.43
CA GLY A 93 -12.40 0.70 5.58
C GLY A 93 -11.81 -0.55 4.95
N ILE A 94 -10.49 -0.66 4.84
CA ILE A 94 -9.80 -1.76 4.16
C ILE A 94 -9.99 -3.04 4.99
N VAL A 95 -10.66 -4.05 4.39
CA VAL A 95 -10.86 -5.39 4.99
C VAL A 95 -9.77 -6.37 4.53
N GLY A 96 -9.77 -7.59 5.05
CA GLY A 96 -8.66 -8.55 4.86
C GLY A 96 -8.30 -8.86 3.40
N GLU A 97 -9.29 -9.10 2.53
CA GLU A 97 -9.05 -9.38 1.10
C GLU A 97 -8.55 -8.14 0.37
N ASP A 98 -9.14 -6.97 0.65
CA ASP A 98 -8.74 -5.69 0.07
C ASP A 98 -7.32 -5.29 0.49
N LEU A 99 -6.94 -5.62 1.72
CA LEU A 99 -5.59 -5.36 2.24
C LEU A 99 -4.53 -6.05 1.39
N PHE A 100 -4.78 -7.30 0.99
CA PHE A 100 -3.85 -8.01 0.12
C PHE A 100 -3.69 -7.31 -1.22
N CYS A 101 -4.80 -6.94 -1.87
CA CYS A 101 -4.78 -6.19 -3.14
C CYS A 101 -4.05 -4.85 -3.02
N VAL A 102 -4.28 -4.12 -1.92
CA VAL A 102 -3.59 -2.86 -1.63
C VAL A 102 -2.09 -3.10 -1.45
N VAL A 103 -1.68 -4.05 -0.61
CA VAL A 103 -0.26 -4.36 -0.37
C VAL A 103 0.42 -4.79 -1.67
N CYS A 104 -0.23 -5.60 -2.50
CA CYS A 104 0.28 -5.97 -3.83
C CYS A 104 0.46 -4.78 -4.76
N ALA A 105 -0.41 -3.77 -4.73
CA ALA A 105 -0.20 -2.54 -5.50
C ALA A 105 0.99 -1.75 -4.93
N LEU A 106 1.13 -1.69 -3.60
CA LEU A 106 2.19 -0.93 -2.93
C LEU A 106 3.60 -1.50 -3.18
N THR A 107 3.77 -2.78 -3.51
CA THR A 107 5.09 -3.35 -3.85
C THR A 107 5.68 -2.76 -5.13
N LEU A 108 4.84 -2.22 -6.01
CA LEU A 108 5.24 -1.60 -7.27
C LEU A 108 5.55 -0.11 -7.13
N LEU A 109 5.43 0.45 -5.93
CA LEU A 109 5.49 1.89 -5.66
C LEU A 109 6.62 2.23 -4.67
N PRO A 110 7.22 3.43 -4.76
CA PRO A 110 8.34 3.84 -3.91
C PRO A 110 7.89 4.29 -2.50
N VAL A 111 7.09 3.48 -1.82
CA VAL A 111 6.52 3.81 -0.50
C VAL A 111 7.60 3.84 0.57
N ARG A 112 7.69 4.94 1.32
CA ARG A 112 8.62 5.09 2.46
C ARG A 112 7.90 5.11 3.79
N SER A 113 6.78 5.81 3.88
CA SER A 113 5.94 5.84 5.07
C SER A 113 4.52 5.42 4.74
N LEU A 114 3.96 4.55 5.57
CA LEU A 114 2.59 4.07 5.43
C LEU A 114 1.86 4.21 6.77
N ARG A 115 0.68 4.83 6.76
CA ARG A 115 -0.29 4.77 7.85
C ARG A 115 -1.52 4.00 7.38
N LEU A 116 -1.88 2.97 8.13
CA LEU A 116 -2.90 2.00 7.75
C LEU A 116 -3.73 1.53 8.96
N ARG A 117 -3.23 1.56 10.18
CA ARG A 117 -3.88 0.90 11.33
C ARG A 117 -5.25 1.47 11.68
N GLN A 118 -5.39 2.80 11.69
CA GLN A 118 -6.62 3.44 12.15
C GLN A 118 -7.76 3.27 11.12
N GLY A 119 -8.92 2.78 11.56
CA GLY A 119 -10.12 2.67 10.75
C GLY A 119 -10.09 1.62 9.63
N ASN A 120 -9.18 0.64 9.69
CA ASN A 120 -9.07 -0.45 8.72
C ASN A 120 -9.09 -1.83 9.41
N PRO A 121 -10.19 -2.60 9.30
CA PRO A 121 -10.30 -3.94 9.92
C PRO A 121 -9.19 -4.91 9.49
N GLY A 122 -8.68 -4.81 8.26
CA GLY A 122 -7.57 -5.64 7.78
C GLY A 122 -6.29 -5.47 8.59
N ALA A 123 -6.07 -4.31 9.21
CA ALA A 123 -4.91 -4.07 10.07
C ALA A 123 -5.03 -4.70 11.47
N ALA A 124 -6.20 -5.25 11.83
CA ALA A 124 -6.40 -6.00 13.07
C ALA A 124 -5.95 -7.48 12.97
N ILE A 125 -5.62 -7.95 11.76
CA ILE A 125 -5.18 -9.33 11.54
C ILE A 125 -3.85 -9.57 12.28
N PRO A 126 -3.70 -10.71 13.00
CA PRO A 126 -2.42 -11.08 13.59
C PRO A 126 -1.30 -11.06 12.55
N ALA A 127 -0.12 -10.59 12.96
CA ALA A 127 1.04 -10.46 12.07
C ALA A 127 0.87 -9.51 10.85
N TYR A 128 -0.16 -8.65 10.78
CA TYR A 128 -0.28 -7.68 9.67
C TYR A 128 1.01 -6.88 9.48
N ARG A 129 1.62 -6.45 10.59
CA ARG A 129 2.83 -5.63 10.59
C ARG A 129 4.00 -6.36 9.93
N PHE A 130 4.23 -7.62 10.31
CA PHE A 130 5.26 -8.46 9.70
C PHE A 130 4.97 -8.69 8.20
N HIS A 131 3.71 -8.97 7.85
CA HIS A 131 3.33 -9.15 6.45
C HIS A 131 3.63 -7.91 5.60
N VAL A 132 3.20 -6.72 6.06
CA VAL A 132 3.42 -5.45 5.36
C VAL A 132 4.91 -5.14 5.25
N ILE A 133 5.67 -5.28 6.34
CA ILE A 133 7.12 -4.98 6.35
C ILE A 133 7.90 -5.92 5.44
N GLY A 134 7.60 -7.22 5.49
CA GLY A 134 8.29 -8.21 4.68
C GLY A 134 7.91 -8.13 3.19
N THR A 135 6.75 -7.55 2.87
CA THR A 135 6.30 -7.37 1.49
C THR A 135 6.78 -6.04 0.90
N LEU A 136 6.81 -4.96 1.69
CA LEU A 136 7.22 -3.62 1.26
C LEU A 136 8.67 -3.33 1.67
N LEU A 137 9.61 -3.73 0.81
CA LEU A 137 11.05 -3.62 1.08
C LEU A 137 11.55 -2.17 1.20
N SER A 138 10.90 -1.22 0.52
CA SER A 138 11.24 0.21 0.55
C SER A 138 10.75 0.96 1.79
N LEU A 139 9.86 0.36 2.58
CA LEU A 139 9.14 0.97 3.69
C LEU A 139 10.06 1.24 4.88
N SER A 140 10.21 2.48 5.32
CA SER A 140 11.01 2.86 6.50
C SER A 140 10.18 3.14 7.75
N SER A 141 8.89 3.45 7.59
CA SER A 141 7.98 3.74 8.71
C SER A 141 6.58 3.18 8.45
N LEU A 142 6.04 2.49 9.45
CA LEU A 142 4.69 1.90 9.42
C LEU A 142 3.93 2.32 10.68
N ASP A 143 2.80 2.98 10.49
CA ASP A 143 1.90 3.46 11.55
C ASP A 143 2.62 4.32 12.59
N GLY A 144 3.47 5.22 12.09
CA GLY A 144 4.26 6.14 12.91
C GLY A 144 5.46 5.49 13.60
N ARG A 145 5.69 4.18 13.45
CA ARG A 145 6.83 3.47 14.02
C ARG A 145 7.86 3.16 12.94
N ALA A 146 9.11 3.52 13.19
CA ALA A 146 10.22 3.16 12.32
C ALA A 146 10.33 1.63 12.19
N VAL A 147 10.68 1.16 10.99
CA VAL A 147 10.94 -0.25 10.71
C VAL A 147 12.43 -0.51 10.94
N THR A 148 12.75 -1.37 11.90
CA THR A 148 14.14 -1.71 12.21
C THR A 148 14.68 -2.81 11.29
N ALA A 149 16.01 -2.96 11.23
CA ALA A 149 16.65 -4.02 10.46
C ALA A 149 16.26 -5.41 10.99
N ASP A 150 16.24 -5.60 12.31
CA ASP A 150 15.84 -6.85 12.95
C ASP A 150 14.39 -7.20 12.68
N GLU A 151 13.49 -6.21 12.77
CA GLU A 151 12.07 -6.40 12.45
C GLU A 151 11.89 -6.85 10.99
N ARG A 152 12.64 -6.26 10.07
CA ARG A 152 12.64 -6.67 8.66
C ARG A 152 13.18 -8.08 8.47
N ALA A 153 14.30 -8.42 9.11
CA ALA A 153 14.89 -9.75 9.04
C ALA A 153 13.91 -10.81 9.58
N ASN A 154 13.20 -10.51 10.67
CA ASN A 154 12.17 -11.38 11.23
C ASN A 154 10.99 -11.54 10.28
N ALA A 155 10.46 -10.43 9.75
CA ALA A 155 9.36 -10.43 8.80
C ALA A 155 9.66 -11.25 7.54
N LEU A 156 10.88 -11.14 7.00
CA LEU A 156 11.30 -11.90 5.83
C LEU A 156 11.42 -13.40 6.11
N ARG A 157 11.96 -13.78 7.28
CA ARG A 157 12.03 -15.19 7.69
C ARG A 157 10.64 -15.80 7.85
N GLU A 158 9.73 -15.08 8.50
CA GLU A 158 8.35 -15.53 8.70
C GLU A 158 7.60 -15.65 7.36
N LEU A 159 7.74 -14.68 6.46
CA LEU A 159 7.15 -14.76 5.12
C LEU A 159 7.70 -15.93 4.29
N GLU A 160 9.00 -16.22 4.38
CA GLU A 160 9.57 -17.36 3.66
C GLU A 160 9.05 -18.69 4.21
N SER A 161 8.87 -18.80 5.53
CA SER A 161 8.20 -19.95 6.16
C SER A 161 6.78 -20.13 5.62
N ILE A 162 5.97 -19.05 5.62
CA ILE A 162 4.59 -19.08 5.11
C ILE A 162 4.56 -19.49 3.62
N ARG A 163 5.52 -18.99 2.81
CA ARG A 163 5.64 -19.36 1.39
C ARG A 163 6.05 -20.82 1.20
N ALA A 164 6.93 -21.35 2.06
CA ALA A 164 7.29 -22.75 2.04
C ALA A 164 6.07 -23.64 2.35
N ASP A 165 5.30 -23.29 3.39
CA ASP A 165 4.08 -23.99 3.78
C ASP A 165 3.01 -23.95 2.68
N ALA A 166 2.79 -22.77 2.08
CA ALA A 166 1.84 -22.62 0.97
C ALA A 166 2.24 -23.43 -0.26
N ARG A 167 3.54 -23.49 -0.60
CA ARG A 167 4.06 -24.34 -1.68
C ARG A 167 3.81 -25.83 -1.38
N ALA A 168 4.10 -26.27 -0.16
CA ALA A 168 3.89 -27.65 0.26
C ALA A 168 2.39 -28.02 0.22
N PHE A 169 1.51 -27.14 0.68
CA PHE A 169 0.06 -27.33 0.60
C PHE A 169 -0.43 -27.43 -0.85
N ASN A 170 -0.03 -26.50 -1.71
CA ASN A 170 -0.41 -26.50 -3.12
C ASN A 170 0.06 -27.75 -3.86
N ALA A 171 1.26 -28.25 -3.54
CA ALA A 171 1.77 -29.51 -4.08
C ALA A 171 0.89 -30.71 -3.68
N ARG A 172 0.42 -30.77 -2.43
CA ARG A 172 -0.50 -31.82 -1.96
C ARG A 172 -1.85 -31.77 -2.68
N ILE A 173 -2.39 -30.56 -2.87
CA ILE A 173 -3.64 -30.38 -3.63
C ILE A 173 -3.47 -30.82 -5.09
N ALA A 174 -2.34 -30.48 -5.72
CA ALA A 174 -2.04 -30.92 -7.08
C ALA A 174 -1.94 -32.45 -7.18
N ALA A 175 -1.20 -33.10 -6.29
CA ALA A 175 -1.06 -34.56 -6.24
C ALA A 175 -2.41 -35.26 -6.04
N LYS A 176 -3.25 -34.77 -5.12
CA LYS A 176 -4.59 -35.33 -4.88
C LYS A 176 -5.52 -35.15 -6.09
N LYS A 177 -5.38 -34.04 -6.82
CA LYS A 177 -6.15 -33.80 -8.05
C LYS A 177 -5.75 -34.78 -9.15
N GLU A 178 -4.47 -35.10 -9.30
CA GLU A 178 -3.98 -36.10 -10.25
C GLU A 178 -4.50 -37.51 -9.91
N GLU A 179 -4.51 -37.89 -8.63
CA GLU A 179 -5.08 -39.15 -8.16
C GLU A 179 -6.58 -39.27 -8.50
N ILE A 180 -7.38 -38.23 -8.23
CA ILE A 180 -8.81 -38.21 -8.56
C ILE A 180 -9.03 -38.32 -10.07
N MET A 181 -8.21 -37.63 -10.88
CA MET A 181 -8.31 -37.72 -12.35
C MET A 181 -7.95 -39.13 -12.86
N ALA A 182 -6.95 -39.79 -12.26
CA ALA A 182 -6.58 -41.16 -12.58
C ALA A 182 -7.69 -42.17 -12.21
N GLN A 183 -8.33 -42.01 -11.05
CA GLN A 183 -9.44 -42.86 -10.61
C GLN A 183 -10.72 -42.64 -11.45
N GLY A 184 -11.01 -41.39 -11.83
CA GLY A 184 -12.18 -41.06 -12.65
C GLY A 184 -12.12 -41.57 -14.10
N ALA A 185 -10.92 -41.71 -14.67
CA ALA A 185 -10.75 -42.27 -16.01
C ALA A 185 -11.13 -43.77 -16.09
N GLY A 186 -11.04 -44.51 -14.97
CA GLY A 186 -11.45 -45.91 -14.90
C GLY A 186 -12.97 -46.12 -14.88
N ALA A 187 -13.74 -45.16 -14.37
CA ALA A 187 -15.19 -45.32 -14.17
C ALA A 187 -16.04 -45.04 -15.42
N LEU A 188 -15.49 -44.37 -16.44
CA LEU A 188 -16.22 -44.02 -17.68
C LEU A 188 -16.04 -45.05 -18.82
N GLY A 189 -15.25 -46.12 -18.60
CA GLY A 189 -14.95 -47.13 -19.61
C GLY A 189 -16.04 -48.19 -19.87
N SER A 190 -17.14 -48.22 -19.11
CA SER A 190 -18.15 -49.30 -19.21
C SER A 190 -19.56 -48.85 -19.61
N SER A 191 -19.80 -47.56 -19.87
CA SER A 191 -21.10 -47.14 -20.40
C SER A 191 -21.19 -47.52 -21.88
N LYS A 192 -21.81 -48.66 -22.16
CA LYS A 192 -22.20 -49.07 -23.53
C LYS A 192 -22.82 -47.86 -24.26
N PRO A 193 -22.42 -47.58 -25.51
CA PRO A 193 -22.98 -46.49 -26.29
C PRO A 193 -24.47 -46.75 -26.50
N HIS A 194 -25.32 -46.12 -25.68
CA HIS A 194 -26.76 -46.17 -25.89
C HIS A 194 -27.06 -45.19 -27.01
N GLY A 195 -27.39 -45.73 -28.19
CA GLY A 195 -27.64 -45.01 -29.43
C GLY A 195 -28.78 -44.00 -29.32
N LYS A 196 -28.48 -42.80 -28.81
CA LYS A 196 -29.39 -41.66 -28.89
C LYS A 196 -29.20 -40.98 -30.25
N LYS A 197 -30.22 -41.12 -31.08
CA LYS A 197 -30.43 -40.44 -32.36
C LYS A 197 -29.89 -39.00 -32.33
N ARG A 198 -28.87 -38.73 -33.15
CA ARG A 198 -28.33 -37.40 -33.43
C ARG A 198 -29.44 -36.53 -34.04
N ARG A 199 -30.02 -35.63 -33.25
CA ARG A 199 -30.65 -34.42 -33.79
C ARG A 199 -29.53 -33.47 -34.20
N ARG A 200 -29.32 -33.34 -35.51
CA ARG A 200 -28.53 -32.27 -36.11
C ARG A 200 -29.18 -30.93 -35.76
N MET A 201 -28.59 -30.17 -34.85
CA MET A 201 -28.82 -28.73 -34.73
C MET A 201 -27.60 -28.05 -35.32
N SER A 202 -27.80 -27.39 -36.47
CA SER A 202 -26.84 -26.50 -37.09
C SER A 202 -26.66 -25.26 -36.22
N MET A 203 -25.45 -25.00 -35.74
CA MET A 203 -25.07 -23.69 -35.21
C MET A 203 -24.03 -23.09 -36.15
N ALA A 204 -24.57 -22.33 -37.10
CA ALA A 204 -23.81 -21.32 -37.80
C ALA A 204 -23.41 -20.22 -36.81
N ARG A 205 -22.13 -19.83 -36.90
CA ARG A 205 -21.59 -18.48 -36.69
C ARG A 205 -21.88 -17.80 -35.34
N LEU A 206 -20.82 -17.61 -34.57
CA LEU A 206 -20.46 -16.30 -34.02
C LEU A 206 -18.97 -16.32 -33.65
N ALA A 207 -18.15 -16.00 -34.65
CA ALA A 207 -16.78 -15.56 -34.47
C ALA A 207 -16.79 -14.06 -34.21
N GLY A 208 -16.04 -13.63 -33.20
CA GLY A 208 -15.88 -12.25 -32.76
C GLY A 208 -15.58 -12.29 -31.26
N GLY A 209 -14.34 -12.30 -30.79
CA GLY A 209 -13.23 -11.46 -31.22
C GLY A 209 -13.04 -10.39 -30.15
N ILE A 210 -12.49 -10.76 -28.99
CA ILE A 210 -11.91 -9.79 -28.03
C ILE A 210 -10.62 -10.38 -27.49
N GLY A 211 -9.59 -9.55 -27.59
CA GLY A 211 -8.18 -9.86 -27.45
C GLY A 211 -7.75 -10.35 -26.07
N SER A 212 -6.84 -11.30 -26.16
CA SER A 212 -5.91 -11.77 -25.16
C SER A 212 -4.92 -10.67 -24.75
N VAL A 213 -5.08 -10.06 -23.57
CA VAL A 213 -3.97 -9.57 -22.73
C VAL A 213 -4.38 -9.62 -21.25
N MET A 214 -4.32 -10.80 -20.65
CA MET A 214 -4.14 -10.99 -19.20
C MET A 214 -3.89 -12.49 -18.96
N ARG A 215 -2.65 -12.92 -19.20
CA ARG A 215 -2.15 -14.20 -18.70
C ARG A 215 -0.76 -13.99 -18.13
N ARG A 216 -0.69 -13.90 -16.81
CA ARG A 216 0.23 -14.61 -15.91
C ARG A 216 0.38 -13.84 -14.59
N VAL A 217 -0.63 -13.97 -13.73
CA VAL A 217 -0.42 -14.23 -12.30
C VAL A 217 -1.49 -15.26 -11.93
N SER A 218 -1.21 -16.54 -12.15
CA SER A 218 -2.07 -17.63 -11.65
C SER A 218 -1.73 -17.85 -10.18
N THR A 219 -2.43 -17.16 -9.29
CA THR A 219 -2.65 -17.66 -7.93
C THR A 219 -4.07 -18.22 -7.86
N PRO A 220 -4.28 -19.51 -7.51
CA PRO A 220 -5.62 -20.00 -7.25
C PRO A 220 -6.00 -19.54 -5.84
N PHE A 221 -6.84 -18.51 -5.71
CA PHE A 221 -7.41 -18.16 -4.41
C PHE A 221 -8.94 -18.03 -4.50
N VAL A 222 -9.57 -19.06 -3.95
CA VAL A 222 -10.87 -19.17 -3.27
C VAL A 222 -11.96 -18.14 -3.63
N LYS A 223 -12.95 -18.60 -4.39
CA LYS A 223 -14.27 -17.99 -4.49
C LYS A 223 -15.15 -18.56 -3.36
N ALA A 224 -15.08 -17.98 -2.16
CA ALA A 224 -16.02 -18.31 -1.08
C ALA A 224 -17.14 -17.27 -1.04
N ARG A 225 -18.33 -17.68 -1.47
CA ARG A 225 -19.58 -16.96 -1.26
C ARG A 225 -20.33 -17.68 -0.14
N PRO A 226 -20.60 -17.07 1.02
CA PRO A 226 -21.70 -17.53 1.85
C PRO A 226 -22.98 -16.80 1.42
N LYS A 227 -23.94 -17.57 0.91
CA LYS A 227 -25.35 -17.23 1.02
C LYS A 227 -25.76 -17.50 2.48
N GLY A 228 -26.19 -16.47 3.20
CA GLY A 228 -26.99 -16.61 4.42
C GLY A 228 -28.09 -15.56 4.35
N THR A 229 -29.29 -15.95 3.92
CA THR A 229 -30.47 -16.21 4.78
C THR A 229 -31.00 -14.96 5.46
N GLU A 230 -32.10 -14.50 4.86
CA GLU A 230 -33.08 -13.57 5.41
C GLU A 230 -33.56 -14.03 6.78
N GLY A 231 -33.72 -13.07 7.68
CA GLY A 231 -34.34 -13.24 8.99
C GLY A 231 -34.72 -11.86 9.50
N GLY A 232 -35.93 -11.42 9.16
CA GLY A 232 -36.53 -10.23 9.76
C GLY A 232 -36.98 -10.50 11.19
N LEU A 233 -37.01 -9.44 12.00
CA LEU A 233 -37.95 -9.24 13.11
C LEU A 233 -37.78 -7.79 13.65
N GLU A 234 -38.81 -6.99 13.37
CA GLU A 234 -39.47 -5.96 14.19
C GLU A 234 -38.72 -4.73 14.78
N PRO A 235 -39.39 -3.55 14.82
CA PRO A 235 -38.86 -2.30 15.36
C PRO A 235 -39.23 -2.11 16.85
N HIS A 236 -38.29 -1.60 17.65
CA HIS A 236 -38.62 -1.00 18.95
C HIS A 236 -38.64 0.52 18.85
N ALA A 237 -39.85 1.06 18.96
CA ALA A 237 -40.13 2.44 19.29
C ALA A 237 -40.10 2.66 20.81
N GLY A 238 -39.78 3.89 21.22
CA GLY A 238 -40.21 4.47 22.49
C GLY A 238 -39.09 4.73 23.50
N GLY A 239 -38.90 6.01 23.84
CA GLY A 239 -38.07 6.39 24.99
C GLY A 239 -37.68 7.86 25.04
N ASP A 240 -38.68 8.76 25.04
CA ASP A 240 -38.50 10.14 25.51
C ASP A 240 -38.10 10.16 26.99
N SER A 241 -37.10 10.98 27.35
CA SER A 241 -37.06 11.58 28.69
C SER A 241 -36.20 12.85 28.71
N HIS A 242 -36.88 13.94 29.08
CA HIS A 242 -36.39 15.24 29.47
C HIS A 242 -35.29 15.21 30.54
N GLY A 243 -34.44 16.24 30.55
CA GLY A 243 -33.58 16.55 31.69
C GLY A 243 -32.65 17.74 31.44
N ALA A 244 -33.19 18.95 31.56
CA ALA A 244 -32.40 20.17 31.70
C ALA A 244 -31.57 20.16 33.01
N LYS A 245 -30.40 20.82 33.02
CA LYS A 245 -29.95 21.77 34.06
C LYS A 245 -28.51 22.23 33.86
N ASP A 246 -28.37 23.54 33.73
CA ASP A 246 -27.48 24.43 34.48
C ASP A 246 -26.00 24.05 34.73
N GLY A 247 -25.12 25.02 34.47
CA GLY A 247 -24.23 25.45 35.54
C GLY A 247 -22.74 25.62 35.22
N ALA A 248 -22.40 26.89 34.95
CA ALA A 248 -21.19 27.60 35.38
C ALA A 248 -19.82 27.36 34.68
N PRO A 249 -19.15 28.47 34.29
CA PRO A 249 -17.76 28.48 33.89
C PRO A 249 -16.83 28.70 35.11
N HIS A 250 -15.69 28.01 35.16
CA HIS A 250 -14.59 28.40 36.03
C HIS A 250 -13.35 28.73 35.21
N SER A 251 -13.08 30.02 35.19
CA SER A 251 -11.79 30.64 34.94
C SER A 251 -10.75 30.11 35.92
N ARG A 252 -9.53 29.82 35.45
CA ARG A 252 -8.33 30.17 36.23
C ARG A 252 -7.10 30.31 35.35
N ALA A 253 -6.54 31.51 35.41
CA ALA A 253 -5.23 31.88 34.91
C ALA A 253 -4.14 31.59 35.97
N SER A 254 -2.94 31.29 35.50
CA SER A 254 -1.62 31.47 36.16
C SER A 254 -0.60 31.25 35.03
N VAL A 255 0.17 32.20 34.49
CA VAL A 255 1.10 33.19 35.06
C VAL A 255 2.17 32.58 35.97
N GLY A 256 3.41 32.61 35.48
CA GLY A 256 4.66 32.22 36.13
C GLY A 256 5.70 31.84 35.06
N ALA A 257 6.35 32.77 34.35
CA ALA A 257 7.46 33.65 34.75
C ALA A 257 8.80 32.93 35.01
N ARG A 258 9.71 33.10 34.03
CA ARG A 258 11.15 33.47 34.09
C ARG A 258 12.18 32.65 34.90
N GLY A 259 13.36 32.51 34.27
CA GLY A 259 14.68 32.26 34.85
C GLY A 259 15.41 31.17 34.06
N GLY A 260 16.42 31.45 33.22
CA GLY A 260 17.81 31.72 33.62
C GLY A 260 18.52 30.38 33.86
N ALA A 261 19.72 30.03 33.42
CA ALA A 261 20.87 30.74 32.89
C ALA A 261 21.82 29.73 32.20
N ALA A 262 22.92 30.25 31.68
CA ALA A 262 23.96 29.58 30.91
C ALA A 262 24.84 28.57 31.69
N SER A 263 25.43 27.61 30.97
CA SER A 263 26.75 26.99 31.23
C SER A 263 27.16 26.24 29.95
N ALA A 264 28.08 26.76 29.14
CA ALA A 264 29.53 26.55 29.21
C ALA A 264 29.97 25.13 28.82
N SER A 265 30.75 25.06 27.73
CA SER A 265 31.42 23.89 27.14
C SER A 265 32.36 23.17 28.13
N PRO A 266 32.86 21.97 27.79
CA PRO A 266 34.19 21.99 27.17
C PRO A 266 34.43 20.97 26.05
N LEU A 267 35.44 21.34 25.27
CA LEU A 267 36.30 20.58 24.38
C LEU A 267 36.54 19.13 24.83
N GLY A 268 36.44 18.20 23.88
CA GLY A 268 37.00 16.85 23.96
C GLY A 268 37.81 16.58 22.70
N GLU A 269 39.13 16.71 22.84
CA GLU A 269 40.15 16.32 21.86
C GLU A 269 40.24 14.79 21.70
N GLY A 270 40.78 14.37 20.56
CA GLY A 270 41.72 13.25 20.49
C GLY A 270 41.12 11.85 20.26
N GLY A 271 41.40 11.27 19.09
CA GLY A 271 41.08 9.86 18.82
C GLY A 271 41.46 9.38 17.43
N GLU A 272 42.69 9.65 17.01
CA GLU A 272 43.30 9.10 15.79
C GLU A 272 43.64 7.60 15.94
N THR A 273 43.54 6.90 14.81
CA THR A 273 44.20 5.63 14.43
C THR A 273 43.71 4.31 15.03
N ARG A 274 43.28 3.40 14.15
CA ARG A 274 43.93 2.10 13.92
C ARG A 274 43.36 1.44 12.66
N GLY A 275 44.23 1.31 11.67
CA GLY A 275 44.00 0.44 10.51
C GLY A 275 44.00 -1.03 10.92
N TRP A 276 43.26 -1.83 10.17
CA TRP A 276 43.39 -3.27 10.13
C TRP A 276 43.60 -3.66 8.67
N ALA A 277 44.81 -4.11 8.40
CA ALA A 277 45.19 -4.86 7.21
C ALA A 277 45.74 -6.21 7.70
N GLN A 278 45.59 -7.23 6.84
CA GLN A 278 46.04 -8.63 6.93
C GLN A 278 45.10 -9.56 7.72
N ASP A 279 44.69 -10.72 7.23
CA ASP A 279 45.27 -11.60 6.18
C ASP A 279 44.41 -11.77 4.90
#